data_AF-A0A960WEG1-F1
#
_entry.id   AF-A0A960WEG1-F1
#
_cell.length_a   1.000
_cell.length_b   1.000
_cell.length_c   1.000
_cell.angle_alpha   90.00
_cell.angle_beta   90.00
_cell.angle_gamma   90.00
#
_symmetry.space_group_name_H-M   'P 1'
#
loop_
_entity.id
_entity.type
_entity.pdbx_description
1 polymer ?
#
loop_
_entity_poly.entity_id
_entity_poly.type
_entity_poly.pdbx_seq_one_letter_code
_entity_poly.pdbx_strand_id
1 'polypeptide(L)'
;MTLKNPFDKNLPGRIKIGVWASLVSAVMLIGIAVFWVVHPAAAQGSFSITPDTDAAIRFSKITAIFKAVGDLLSPIFVMLAIGYRQFRLAGIFHISTLVLAIAVDMLTWGIYVPNAKPLDVLQHIPFAIPILIAAYCFLTYKSEEI
;
A
#
# COMPACT_ATOMS: atom_id res chain seq x y z
N MET A 1 0.13 16.66 21.76
CA MET A 1 0.84 15.49 21.20
C MET A 1 1.91 16.02 20.26
N THR A 2 3.18 15.71 20.50
CA THR A 2 4.29 16.22 19.68
C THR A 2 4.80 15.12 18.76
N LEU A 3 5.00 15.43 17.48
CA LEU A 3 5.59 14.51 16.50
C LEU A 3 7.02 14.18 16.93
N LYS A 4 7.33 12.89 17.13
CA LYS A 4 8.66 12.40 17.51
C LYS A 4 9.40 11.91 16.28
N ASN A 5 10.73 11.90 16.35
CA ASN A 5 11.56 11.34 15.28
C ASN A 5 11.28 9.82 15.13
N PRO A 6 10.76 9.35 13.97
CA PRO A 6 10.48 7.94 13.73
C PRO A 6 11.76 7.09 13.67
N PHE A 7 12.93 7.68 13.41
CA PHE A 7 14.24 7.00 13.32
C PHE A 7 15.12 7.16 14.56
N ASP A 8 14.50 7.39 15.72
CA ASP A 8 15.21 7.49 16.99
C ASP A 8 16.02 6.22 17.29
N LYS A 9 17.31 6.39 17.63
CA LYS A 9 18.25 5.29 17.89
C LYS A 9 17.84 4.47 19.13
N ASN A 10 17.14 5.10 20.06
CA ASN A 10 16.69 4.51 21.31
C ASN A 10 15.48 3.58 21.15
N LEU A 11 14.92 3.46 19.94
CA LEU A 11 13.83 2.52 19.69
C LEU A 11 14.30 1.05 19.80
N PRO A 12 13.42 0.16 20.28
CA PRO A 12 13.65 -1.27 20.26
C PRO A 12 14.01 -1.77 18.86
N GLY A 13 14.90 -2.75 18.76
CA GLY A 13 15.38 -3.30 17.48
C GLY A 13 14.24 -3.69 16.54
N ARG A 14 13.20 -4.34 17.08
CA ARG A 14 12.02 -4.76 16.31
C ARG A 14 11.23 -3.59 15.73
N ILE A 15 11.07 -2.51 16.50
CA ILE A 15 10.41 -1.29 16.02
C ILE A 15 11.24 -0.63 14.93
N LYS A 16 12.57 -0.59 15.06
CA LYS A 16 13.45 -0.07 14.01
C LYS A 16 13.30 -0.83 12.70
N ILE A 17 13.24 -2.16 12.75
CA ILE A 17 12.96 -3.00 11.57
C ILE A 17 11.60 -2.63 10.96
N GLY A 18 10.56 -2.49 11.79
CA GLY A 18 9.24 -2.08 11.32
C GLY A 18 9.22 -0.71 10.67
N VAL A 19 9.97 0.27 11.20
CA VAL A 19 10.10 1.62 10.61
C VAL A 19 10.83 1.55 9.26
N TRP A 20 11.92 0.79 9.17
CA TRP A 20 12.63 0.61 7.89
C TRP A 20 11.76 -0.08 6.85
N ALA A 21 11.05 -1.14 7.22
CA ALA A 21 10.13 -1.83 6.33
C ALA A 21 8.99 -0.91 5.88
N SER A 22 8.49 -0.04 6.77
CA SER A 22 7.49 1.00 6.44
C SER A 22 8.01 2.03 5.45
N LEU A 23 9.29 2.43 5.57
CA LEU A 23 9.90 3.37 4.63
C LEU A 23 10.03 2.73 3.24
N VAL A 24 10.49 1.48 3.18
CA VAL A 24 10.61 0.74 1.91
C VAL A 24 9.24 0.60 1.25
N SER A 25 8.20 0.16 1.99
CA SER A 25 6.86 0.04 1.43
C SER A 25 6.29 1.39 1.01
N ALA A 26 6.55 2.47 1.75
CA ALA A 26 6.13 3.81 1.37
C ALA A 26 6.73 4.26 0.03
N VAL A 27 8.03 4.06 -0.18
CA VAL A 27 8.69 4.39 -1.45
C VAL A 27 8.08 3.59 -2.60
N MET A 28 7.80 2.30 -2.38
CA MET A 28 7.16 1.45 -3.40
C MET A 28 5.74 1.93 -3.73
N LEU A 29 4.90 2.19 -2.73
CA LEU A 29 3.52 2.64 -2.92
C LEU A 29 3.46 4.02 -3.58
N ILE A 30 4.34 4.94 -3.20
CA ILE A 30 4.47 6.24 -3.88
C ILE A 30 4.89 6.05 -5.33
N GLY A 31 5.86 5.16 -5.60
CA GLY A 31 6.26 4.82 -6.96
C GLY A 31 5.11 4.27 -7.80
N ILE A 32 4.30 3.37 -7.23
CA ILE A 32 3.10 2.81 -7.85
C ILE A 32 2.06 3.91 -8.12
N ALA A 33 1.81 4.79 -7.15
CA ALA A 33 0.90 5.92 -7.29
C ALA A 33 1.32 6.86 -8.43
N VAL A 34 2.60 7.24 -8.46
CA VAL A 34 3.17 8.08 -9.53
C VAL A 34 3.07 7.37 -10.88
N PHE A 35 3.38 6.08 -10.94
CA PHE A 35 3.26 5.27 -12.16
C PHE A 35 1.82 5.32 -12.72
N TRP A 36 0.80 5.14 -11.89
CA TRP A 36 -0.59 5.19 -12.32
C TRP A 36 -1.03 6.57 -12.81
N VAL A 37 -0.52 7.64 -12.20
CA VAL A 37 -0.82 9.02 -12.60
C VAL A 37 -0.13 9.41 -13.90
N VAL A 38 1.14 9.04 -14.08
CA VAL A 38 1.96 9.40 -15.25
C VAL A 38 1.65 8.51 -16.44
N HIS A 39 1.32 7.24 -16.21
CA HIS A 39 1.01 6.27 -17.24
C HIS A 39 -0.43 5.75 -17.12
N PRO A 40 -1.46 6.61 -17.24
CA PRO A 40 -2.85 6.18 -17.18
C PRO A 40 -3.22 5.25 -18.36
N ALA A 41 -2.44 5.27 -19.45
CA ALA A 41 -2.57 4.31 -20.55
C ALA A 41 -2.03 2.92 -20.18
N ALA A 42 -1.12 2.79 -19.21
CA ALA A 42 -0.75 1.49 -18.66
C ALA A 42 -1.93 0.87 -17.90
N ALA A 43 -2.90 1.64 -17.41
CA ALA A 43 -4.18 1.08 -16.96
C ALA A 43 -4.93 0.44 -18.12
N GLN A 44 -5.02 1.10 -19.28
CA GLN A 44 -5.70 0.53 -20.45
C GLN A 44 -5.03 -0.78 -20.92
N GLY A 45 -3.69 -0.83 -20.90
CA GLY A 45 -2.90 -2.01 -21.28
C GLY A 45 -2.89 -3.12 -20.21
N SER A 46 -2.65 -2.79 -18.94
CA SER A 46 -2.67 -3.77 -17.83
C SER A 46 -4.06 -4.34 -17.61
N PHE A 47 -5.11 -3.55 -17.82
CA PHE A 47 -6.46 -4.06 -17.76
C PHE A 47 -6.90 -4.80 -19.03
N SER A 48 -6.07 -4.88 -20.09
CA SER A 48 -6.43 -5.46 -21.40
C SER A 48 -7.88 -5.16 -21.79
N ILE A 49 -8.37 -3.96 -21.45
CA ILE A 49 -9.77 -3.60 -21.63
C ILE A 49 -9.91 -3.56 -23.13
N THR A 50 -10.56 -4.58 -23.71
CA THR A 50 -11.16 -4.42 -25.02
C THR A 50 -12.13 -3.26 -24.82
N PRO A 51 -11.85 -2.08 -25.38
CA PRO A 51 -12.67 -0.92 -25.14
C PRO A 51 -13.93 -1.12 -25.96
N ASP A 52 -14.84 -1.94 -25.46
CA ASP A 52 -16.11 -2.19 -26.10
C ASP A 52 -16.92 -0.87 -26.09
N THR A 53 -16.59 0.05 -25.16
CA THR A 53 -17.18 1.40 -25.05
C THR A 53 -16.21 2.44 -24.45
N ASP A 54 -16.37 3.72 -24.81
CA ASP A 54 -15.70 4.87 -24.18
C ASP A 54 -15.87 4.95 -22.65
N ALA A 55 -16.95 4.36 -22.14
CA ALA A 55 -17.24 4.30 -20.71
C ALA A 55 -16.20 3.46 -19.95
N ALA A 56 -15.74 2.33 -20.51
CA ALA A 56 -14.74 1.48 -19.89
C ALA A 56 -13.36 2.17 -19.80
N ILE A 57 -13.01 2.95 -20.82
CA ILE A 57 -11.78 3.76 -20.84
C ILE A 57 -11.83 4.87 -19.78
N ARG A 58 -12.98 5.53 -19.60
CA ARG A 58 -13.14 6.57 -18.57
C ARG A 58 -13.13 5.97 -17.17
N PHE A 59 -13.76 4.82 -16.98
CA PHE A 59 -13.79 4.12 -15.70
C PHE A 59 -12.39 3.67 -15.27
N SER A 60 -11.58 3.09 -16.16
CA SER A 60 -10.21 2.68 -15.82
C SER A 60 -9.32 3.83 -15.38
N LYS A 61 -9.48 5.02 -15.98
CA LYS A 61 -8.79 6.24 -15.54
C LYS A 61 -9.21 6.68 -14.13
N ILE A 62 -10.52 6.64 -13.82
CA ILE A 62 -11.04 6.98 -12.49
C ILE A 62 -10.49 6.00 -11.45
N THR A 63 -10.52 4.70 -11.75
CA THR A 63 -9.99 3.67 -10.84
C THR A 63 -8.49 3.81 -10.62
N ALA A 64 -7.71 4.14 -11.66
CA ALA A 64 -6.29 4.42 -11.52
C ALA A 64 -6.01 5.61 -10.59
N ILE A 65 -6.81 6.68 -10.65
CA ILE A 65 -6.70 7.82 -9.74
C ILE A 65 -7.06 7.42 -8.31
N PHE A 66 -8.18 6.72 -8.09
CA PHE A 66 -8.56 6.24 -6.76
C PHE A 66 -7.49 5.34 -6.15
N LYS A 67 -6.90 4.45 -6.97
CA LYS A 67 -5.79 3.58 -6.56
C LYS A 67 -4.56 4.41 -6.18
N ALA A 68 -4.16 5.36 -7.03
CA ALA A 68 -3.03 6.23 -6.74
C ALA A 68 -3.21 7.05 -5.45
N VAL A 69 -4.43 7.55 -5.19
CA VAL A 69 -4.75 8.26 -3.95
C VAL A 69 -4.66 7.31 -2.76
N GLY A 70 -5.20 6.10 -2.85
CA GLY A 70 -5.10 5.10 -1.79
C GLY A 70 -3.66 4.71 -1.46
N ASP A 71 -2.88 4.42 -2.50
CA ASP A 71 -1.46 4.05 -2.41
C ASP A 71 -0.61 5.19 -1.84
N LEU A 72 -0.96 6.46 -2.09
CA LEU A 72 -0.29 7.62 -1.52
C LEU A 72 -0.71 7.92 -0.07
N LEU A 73 -2.01 7.84 0.24
CA LEU A 73 -2.54 8.20 1.57
C LEU A 73 -2.09 7.21 2.64
N SER A 74 -2.07 5.92 2.33
CA SER A 74 -1.66 4.89 3.28
C SER A 74 -0.30 5.15 3.95
N PRO A 75 0.82 5.35 3.21
CA PRO A 75 2.11 5.58 3.83
C PRO A 75 2.15 6.88 4.64
N ILE A 76 1.35 7.90 4.28
CA ILE A 76 1.23 9.13 5.09
C ILE A 76 0.64 8.81 6.46
N PHE A 77 -0.49 8.08 6.52
CA PHE A 77 -1.11 7.71 7.80
C PHE A 77 -0.23 6.78 8.64
N VAL A 78 0.47 5.83 8.01
CA VAL A 78 1.44 4.98 8.67
C VAL A 78 2.57 5.82 9.29
N MET A 79 3.19 6.71 8.53
CA MET A 79 4.31 7.53 9.01
C MET A 79 3.88 8.50 10.12
N LEU A 80 2.66 9.04 10.04
CA LEU A 80 2.07 9.83 11.13
C LEU A 80 1.89 9.00 12.40
N ALA A 81 1.31 7.79 12.30
CA ALA A 81 1.14 6.90 13.45
C ALA A 81 2.48 6.53 14.11
N ILE A 82 3.52 6.26 13.30
CA ILE A 82 4.89 6.03 13.79
C ILE A 82 5.44 7.28 14.48
N GLY A 83 5.26 8.46 13.89
CA GLY A 83 5.69 9.75 14.45
C GLY A 83 5.05 10.06 15.81
N TYR A 84 3.81 9.63 16.04
CA TYR A 84 3.15 9.70 17.34
C TYR A 84 3.43 8.51 18.26
N ARG A 85 4.34 7.59 17.89
CA ARG A 85 4.67 6.35 18.62
C ARG A 85 3.46 5.41 18.80
N GLN A 86 2.43 5.55 17.97
CA GLN A 86 1.27 4.67 17.97
C GLN A 86 1.55 3.43 17.10
N PHE A 87 2.52 2.60 17.52
CA PHE A 87 3.00 1.49 16.70
C PHE A 87 1.90 0.48 16.38
N ARG A 88 1.09 0.06 17.36
CA ARG A 88 -0.03 -0.86 17.09
C ARG A 88 -1.00 -0.31 16.04
N LEU A 89 -1.28 1.00 16.07
CA LEU A 89 -2.11 1.65 15.05
C LEU A 89 -1.43 1.63 13.68
N ALA A 90 -0.13 1.94 13.62
CA ALA A 90 0.65 1.83 12.38
C ALA A 90 0.62 0.40 11.81
N GLY A 91 0.69 -0.62 12.67
CA GLY A 91 0.55 -2.02 12.28
C GLY A 91 -0.83 -2.35 11.71
N ILE A 92 -1.91 -1.83 12.33
CA ILE A 92 -3.27 -1.97 11.80
C ILE A 92 -3.39 -1.29 10.44
N PHE A 93 -2.88 -0.07 10.29
CA PHE A 93 -2.89 0.64 9.00
C PHE A 93 -2.16 -0.14 7.91
N HIS A 94 -1.03 -0.79 8.19
CA HIS A 94 -0.37 -1.67 7.23
C HIS A 94 -1.26 -2.84 6.78
N ILE A 95 -1.91 -3.54 7.70
CA ILE A 95 -2.83 -4.63 7.36
C ILE A 95 -4.04 -4.13 6.56
N SER A 96 -4.66 -3.04 6.99
CA SER A 96 -5.78 -2.43 6.28
C SER A 96 -5.39 -2.01 4.87
N THR A 97 -4.19 -1.43 4.70
CA THR A 97 -3.65 -1.07 3.39
C THR A 97 -3.47 -2.29 2.51
N LEU A 98 -2.87 -3.36 3.05
CA LEU A 98 -2.63 -4.57 2.28
C LEU A 98 -3.94 -5.18 1.77
N VAL A 99 -4.94 -5.27 2.65
CA VAL A 99 -6.27 -5.79 2.31
C VAL A 99 -6.94 -4.90 1.27
N LEU A 100 -6.97 -3.58 1.50
CA LEU A 100 -7.66 -2.66 0.60
C LEU A 100 -6.98 -2.59 -0.77
N ALA A 101 -5.66 -2.49 -0.81
CA ALA A 101 -4.90 -2.41 -2.04
C ALA A 101 -5.09 -3.67 -2.90
N ILE A 102 -4.93 -4.87 -2.30
CA ILE A 102 -5.05 -6.13 -3.04
C ILE A 102 -6.51 -6.41 -3.41
N ALA A 103 -7.46 -6.23 -2.49
CA ALA A 103 -8.87 -6.55 -2.77
C ALA A 103 -9.45 -5.64 -3.85
N VAL A 104 -9.17 -4.33 -3.81
CA VAL A 104 -9.64 -3.39 -4.83
C VAL A 104 -8.97 -3.67 -6.18
N ASP A 105 -7.68 -3.99 -6.19
CA ASP A 105 -7.00 -4.35 -7.44
C ASP A 105 -7.58 -5.63 -8.03
N MET A 106 -7.65 -6.71 -7.25
CA MET A 106 -8.17 -7.99 -7.73
C MET A 106 -9.64 -7.92 -8.18
N LEU A 107 -10.47 -7.11 -7.50
CA LEU A 107 -11.84 -6.84 -7.94
C LEU A 107 -11.85 -6.11 -9.29
N THR A 108 -11.03 -5.08 -9.43
CA THR A 108 -10.91 -4.33 -10.69
C THR A 108 -10.41 -5.25 -11.80
N TRP A 109 -9.42 -6.10 -11.52
CA TRP A 109 -8.87 -7.03 -12.50
C TRP A 109 -9.90 -8.08 -12.90
N GLY A 110 -10.62 -8.67 -11.95
CA GLY A 110 -11.64 -9.67 -12.23
C GLY A 110 -12.83 -9.14 -13.05
N ILE A 111 -13.14 -7.85 -12.95
CA ILE A 111 -14.23 -7.21 -13.69
C ILE A 111 -13.77 -6.75 -15.08
N TYR A 112 -12.55 -6.21 -15.20
CA TYR A 112 -12.14 -5.48 -16.40
C TYR A 112 -11.00 -6.15 -17.20
N VAL A 113 -10.22 -7.07 -16.62
CA VAL A 113 -9.14 -7.78 -17.32
C VAL A 113 -9.64 -9.08 -17.94
N PRO A 114 -9.66 -9.20 -19.27
CA PRO A 114 -9.91 -10.48 -19.91
C PRO A 114 -8.80 -11.47 -19.51
N ASN A 115 -9.22 -12.64 -19.01
CA ASN A 115 -8.34 -13.71 -18.52
C ASN A 115 -7.58 -13.41 -17.23
N ALA A 116 -8.07 -12.51 -16.35
CA ALA A 116 -7.56 -12.40 -14.98
C ALA A 116 -7.52 -13.76 -14.29
N LYS A 117 -6.37 -14.16 -13.77
CA LYS A 117 -6.18 -15.42 -13.05
C LYS A 117 -6.02 -15.15 -11.57
N PRO A 118 -6.47 -16.06 -10.68
CA PRO A 118 -6.21 -15.94 -9.25
C PRO A 118 -4.72 -15.79 -8.91
N LEU A 119 -3.81 -16.38 -9.71
CA LEU A 119 -2.36 -16.28 -9.52
C LEU A 119 -1.80 -14.87 -9.80
N ASP A 120 -2.54 -13.98 -10.45
CA ASP A 120 -2.10 -12.60 -10.68
C ASP A 120 -1.97 -11.81 -9.38
N VAL A 121 -2.59 -12.26 -8.28
CA VAL A 121 -2.38 -11.69 -6.94
C VAL A 121 -0.90 -11.73 -6.52
N LEU A 122 -0.11 -12.67 -7.05
CA LEU A 122 1.32 -12.80 -6.73
C LEU A 122 2.12 -11.57 -7.19
N GLN A 123 1.61 -10.76 -8.11
CA GLN A 123 2.25 -9.51 -8.54
C GLN A 123 2.33 -8.48 -7.40
N HIS A 124 1.54 -8.64 -6.34
CA HIS A 124 1.54 -7.77 -5.17
C HIS A 124 2.63 -8.14 -4.15
N ILE A 125 3.28 -9.30 -4.30
CA ILE A 125 4.31 -9.79 -3.36
C ILE A 125 5.41 -8.76 -3.07
N PRO A 126 6.00 -8.06 -4.07
CA PRO A 126 7.11 -7.15 -3.82
C PRO A 126 6.80 -6.08 -2.78
N PHE A 127 5.60 -5.48 -2.84
CA PHE A 127 5.18 -4.46 -1.87
C PHE A 127 4.49 -5.07 -0.64
N ALA A 128 3.89 -6.25 -0.75
CA ALA A 128 3.23 -6.93 0.36
C ALA A 128 4.22 -7.40 1.44
N ILE A 129 5.39 -7.91 1.04
CA ILE A 129 6.43 -8.38 1.97
C ILE A 129 6.84 -7.30 2.99
N PRO A 130 7.31 -6.10 2.60
CA PRO A 130 7.70 -5.08 3.56
C PRO A 130 6.53 -4.60 4.43
N ILE A 131 5.30 -4.55 3.90
CA ILE A 131 4.10 -4.21 4.67
C ILE A 131 3.82 -5.27 5.76
N LEU A 132 3.93 -6.56 5.42
CA LEU A 132 3.74 -7.65 6.39
C LEU A 132 4.82 -7.66 7.46
N ILE A 133 6.08 -7.42 7.10
CA ILE A 133 7.18 -7.29 8.07
C ILE A 133 6.90 -6.13 9.02
N ALA A 134 6.52 -4.95 8.50
CA ALA A 134 6.20 -3.78 9.32
C ALA A 134 5.02 -4.06 10.26
N ALA A 135 3.93 -4.60 9.73
CA ALA A 135 2.75 -4.96 10.50
C ALA A 135 3.08 -5.94 11.62
N TYR A 136 3.82 -7.01 11.31
CA TYR A 136 4.27 -7.99 12.30
C TYR A 136 5.07 -7.32 13.41
N CYS A 137 6.11 -6.54 13.06
CA CYS A 137 6.96 -5.86 14.02
C CYS A 137 6.18 -4.91 14.95
N PHE A 138 5.17 -4.22 14.44
CA PHE A 138 4.38 -3.26 15.20
C PHE A 138 3.26 -3.88 16.03
N LEU A 139 2.57 -4.89 15.51
CA LEU A 139 1.42 -5.53 16.18
C LEU A 139 1.86 -6.46 17.32
N THR A 140 3.04 -7.06 17.20
CA THR A 140 3.59 -7.97 18.20
C THR A 140 4.47 -7.26 19.23
N TYR A 141 4.71 -5.96 19.06
CA TYR A 141 5.39 -5.15 20.06
C TYR A 141 4.48 -4.94 21.27
N LYS A 142 4.90 -5.41 22.44
CA LYS A 142 4.20 -5.15 23.70
C LYS A 142 4.67 -3.82 24.28
N SER A 143 3.74 -2.98 24.70
CA SER A 143 4.04 -1.66 25.28
C SER A 143 4.72 -1.72 26.65
N GLU A 144 4.83 -2.90 27.25
CA GLU A 144 5.43 -3.15 28.58
C GLU A 144 6.97 -3.21 28.53
N GLU A 145 7.61 -3.11 27.36
CA GLU A 145 9.07 -3.02 27.21
C GLU A 145 9.59 -1.56 27.30
N ILE A 146 9.02 -0.74 28.18
CA ILE A 146 9.42 0.66 28.45
C ILE A 146 9.77 0.83 29.93
#